data_AF-A0A7H1BHT7-F1
#
_entry.id   AF-A0A7H1BHT7-F1
#
_cell.length_a   1.000
_cell.length_b   1.000
_cell.length_c   1.000
_cell.angle_alpha   90.00
_cell.angle_beta   90.00
_cell.angle_gamma   90.00
#
_symmetry.space_group_name_H-M   'P 1'
#
loop_
_entity.id
_entity.type
_entity.pdbx_description
1 polymer ?
#
loop_
_entity_poly.entity_id
_entity_poly.type
_entity_poly.pdbx_seq_one_letter_code
_entity_poly.pdbx_strand_id
1 'polypeptide(L)'
;MSVLMGVVMCALLTTSCGGSASERSGARGSAAARQFDRLVSKENGYYYHPFLRQQPAGPQAQSFALRTLSELGHASRVRMHAAEVRSWRQGALETSSLWGRDWLIPLWQAGADRALGRRDATDVNKTRTKGGWYVDSALGDDDEAARLGSTWAALGVLDALGRLDDLPSADRAATVAWLGSVAERPHALDQSSALAGSLRLLKQPVPTALAQVTAPRTGDFADLSPDERATRLADTYSYVLIREAAGKPAVVDRTVWEPVLRDGAATLPYEQLYQLVHLLKAAGTPRSAFAPVLDRLDGARLADGTVREPDAFIGDPEASLFVQRLRALAGFPRQDPGLLRAMEREEKSGTASPEAAERLDRAALRTVTEDSAPGDTVRRLCADPNLVPTTVTPQNATAWQRTVLTCADAGAETVDPVVPAWRPNSADAVLAAATLTVGLADSDRRDLVPSWITAESLRRWARDPAPFASLYDYTLVVRAHVLLGGALDTPLRTALARAVTAHRGCPGLPDLYQVGAGDKACDLKTTWGVWALDHELDGAMGWLPDGTTRNGK
;
A
#
# COMPACT_ATOMS: atom_id res chain seq x y z
N MET A 1 29.09 62.94 -36.38
CA MET A 1 30.43 63.57 -36.40
C MET A 1 31.15 63.19 -35.12
N SER A 2 32.36 62.63 -35.27
CA SER A 2 33.49 62.64 -34.33
C SER A 2 33.27 61.95 -32.97
N VAL A 3 33.78 60.73 -32.76
CA VAL A 3 35.18 60.33 -32.50
C VAL A 3 35.55 60.40 -31.00
N LEU A 4 36.04 59.24 -30.54
CA LEU A 4 36.71 58.90 -29.30
C LEU A 4 37.78 59.90 -28.82
N MET A 5 37.88 60.05 -27.51
CA MET A 5 39.10 60.10 -26.68
C MET A 5 38.61 60.00 -25.22
N GLY A 6 39.09 59.16 -24.31
CA GLY A 6 40.37 58.49 -24.19
C GLY A 6 40.90 58.76 -22.77
N VAL A 7 41.28 57.68 -22.09
CA VAL A 7 42.17 57.59 -20.91
C VAL A 7 41.51 57.46 -19.52
N VAL A 8 41.78 56.27 -19.01
CA VAL A 8 41.58 55.67 -17.69
C VAL A 8 42.54 56.29 -16.65
N MET A 9 42.04 56.59 -15.46
CA MET A 9 42.82 56.49 -14.22
C MET A 9 41.97 55.81 -13.15
N CYS A 10 42.36 54.57 -12.80
CA CYS A 10 41.90 53.86 -11.63
C CYS A 10 42.55 54.43 -10.37
N ALA A 11 41.74 54.73 -9.35
CA ALA A 11 42.14 54.68 -7.95
C ALA A 11 40.91 54.34 -7.08
N LEU A 12 40.81 53.05 -6.74
CA LEU A 12 40.50 52.44 -5.42
C LEU A 12 40.09 53.43 -4.30
N LEU A 13 39.11 53.23 -3.42
CA LEU A 13 38.47 52.02 -2.88
C LEU A 13 37.28 52.42 -1.96
N THR A 14 36.48 51.41 -1.60
CA THR A 14 35.46 51.30 -0.51
C THR A 14 34.04 51.80 -0.77
N THR A 15 33.35 51.06 -1.63
CA THR A 15 32.04 50.39 -1.42
C THR A 15 31.23 50.69 -0.16
N SER A 16 30.01 51.22 -0.34
CA SER A 16 28.81 50.80 0.39
C SER A 16 27.51 51.17 -0.35
N CYS A 17 26.62 50.19 -0.42
CA CYS A 17 25.16 50.22 -0.61
C CYS A 17 24.54 50.70 -1.94
N GLY A 18 24.00 49.73 -2.68
CA GLY A 18 22.90 49.92 -3.63
C GLY A 18 22.95 48.92 -4.78
N GLY A 19 22.29 47.77 -4.66
CA GLY A 19 22.28 46.79 -5.75
C GLY A 19 21.34 45.60 -5.54
N SER A 20 20.05 45.84 -5.84
CA SER A 20 19.15 44.87 -6.50
C SER A 20 19.18 43.41 -6.03
N ALA A 21 18.32 43.13 -5.05
CA ALA A 21 17.75 41.81 -4.83
C ALA A 21 16.94 41.40 -6.08
N SER A 22 17.50 40.52 -6.89
CA SER A 22 16.81 39.80 -7.96
C SER A 22 17.26 38.35 -7.90
N GLU A 23 16.38 37.53 -7.32
CA GLU A 23 15.94 36.25 -7.90
C GLU A 23 17.02 35.40 -8.57
N ARG A 24 17.95 34.84 -7.79
CA ARG A 24 18.77 33.70 -8.21
C ARG A 24 19.37 32.95 -7.02
N SER A 25 18.52 32.56 -6.08
CA SER A 25 18.83 31.49 -5.12
C SER A 25 17.58 30.66 -4.89
N GLY A 26 17.14 29.94 -5.93
CA GLY A 26 16.27 28.80 -5.73
C GLY A 26 17.05 27.77 -4.90
N ALA A 27 16.82 27.78 -3.59
CA ALA A 27 17.45 26.87 -2.66
C ALA A 27 17.21 25.44 -3.15
N ARG A 28 18.26 24.79 -3.65
CA ARG A 28 18.28 23.33 -3.75
C ARG A 28 18.07 22.84 -2.32
N GLY A 29 16.87 22.36 -1.99
CA GLY A 29 16.58 21.81 -0.66
C GLY A 29 17.63 20.78 -0.23
N SER A 30 17.76 20.50 1.05
CA SER A 30 18.64 19.44 1.53
C SER A 30 18.39 18.12 0.75
N ALA A 31 19.44 17.35 0.47
CA ALA A 31 19.30 16.05 -0.19
C ALA A 31 18.35 15.11 0.57
N ALA A 32 18.31 15.24 1.90
CA ALA A 32 17.40 14.52 2.77
C ALA A 32 15.93 14.93 2.56
N ALA A 33 15.65 16.21 2.31
CA ALA A 33 14.28 16.68 2.04
C ALA A 33 13.74 16.15 0.70
N ARG A 34 14.59 16.10 -0.34
CA ARG A 34 14.22 15.59 -1.68
C ARG A 34 13.93 14.09 -1.72
N GLN A 35 14.36 13.32 -0.71
CA GLN A 35 14.07 11.89 -0.72
C GLN A 35 12.59 11.61 -0.46
N PHE A 36 11.88 12.51 0.24
CA PHE A 36 10.44 12.41 0.46
C PHE A 36 9.63 12.53 -0.83
N ASP A 37 10.14 13.23 -1.86
CA ASP A 37 9.48 13.32 -3.17
C ASP A 37 9.28 11.94 -3.82
N ARG A 38 10.08 10.94 -3.42
CA ARG A 38 9.95 9.54 -3.87
C ARG A 38 8.78 8.81 -3.22
N LEU A 39 8.25 9.36 -2.13
CA LEU A 39 7.13 8.84 -1.36
C LEU A 39 5.79 9.47 -1.76
N VAL A 40 5.77 10.39 -2.73
CA VAL A 40 4.51 10.96 -3.23
C VAL A 40 3.80 9.92 -4.09
N SER A 41 2.58 9.57 -3.69
CA SER A 41 1.69 8.72 -4.45
C SER A 41 1.30 9.41 -5.75
N LYS A 42 1.42 8.68 -6.87
CA LYS A 42 0.90 9.16 -8.16
C LYS A 42 -0.62 9.03 -8.25
N GLU A 43 -1.24 8.27 -7.36
CA GLU A 43 -2.67 7.94 -7.42
C GLU A 43 -3.50 9.05 -6.80
N ASN A 44 -3.14 9.48 -5.59
CA ASN A 44 -3.89 10.52 -4.88
C ASN A 44 -3.06 11.76 -4.52
N GLY A 45 -1.73 11.68 -4.56
CA GLY A 45 -0.82 12.80 -4.25
C GLY A 45 -0.46 12.94 -2.77
N TYR A 46 -0.97 12.07 -1.90
CA TYR A 46 -0.50 11.94 -0.53
C TYR A 46 0.87 11.24 -0.47
N TYR A 47 1.54 11.27 0.67
CA TYR A 47 2.71 10.43 0.90
C TYR A 47 2.28 9.00 1.27
N TYR A 48 2.97 7.98 0.79
CA TYR A 48 2.76 6.58 1.18
C TYR A 48 3.87 6.07 2.10
N HIS A 49 3.59 5.03 2.88
CA HIS A 49 4.58 4.41 3.75
C HIS A 49 5.64 3.61 2.97
N PRO A 50 6.95 3.84 3.18
CA PRO A 50 8.00 3.22 2.38
C PRO A 50 8.19 1.71 2.62
N PHE A 51 7.61 1.11 3.68
CA PHE A 51 7.63 -0.34 3.86
C PHE A 51 6.83 -1.04 2.75
N LEU A 52 5.81 -0.37 2.23
CA LEU A 52 4.95 -0.85 1.16
C LEU A 52 5.71 -0.94 -0.20
N ARG A 53 6.85 -0.25 -0.37
CA ARG A 53 7.65 -0.27 -1.61
C ARG A 53 8.20 -1.64 -2.00
N GLN A 54 8.36 -2.54 -1.05
CA GLN A 54 8.90 -3.88 -1.28
C GLN A 54 7.86 -4.98 -1.09
N GLN A 55 6.60 -4.60 -0.85
CA GLN A 55 5.55 -5.58 -0.68
C GLN A 55 5.06 -6.06 -2.05
N PRO A 56 5.18 -7.37 -2.32
CA PRO A 56 4.57 -7.96 -3.50
C PRO A 56 3.05 -7.89 -3.38
N ALA A 57 2.35 -7.76 -4.50
CA ALA A 57 0.90 -7.87 -4.55
C ALA A 57 0.42 -9.22 -4.01
N GLY A 58 -0.81 -9.27 -3.48
CA GLY A 58 -1.43 -10.52 -3.03
C GLY A 58 -1.60 -11.57 -4.16
N PRO A 59 -1.89 -12.84 -3.85
CA PRO A 59 -1.94 -13.92 -4.84
C PRO A 59 -2.86 -13.64 -6.05
N GLN A 60 -4.05 -13.07 -5.82
CA GLN A 60 -4.99 -12.70 -6.89
C GLN A 60 -4.42 -11.60 -7.79
N ALA A 61 -3.98 -10.48 -7.22
CA ALA A 61 -3.42 -9.36 -7.96
C ALA A 61 -2.17 -9.78 -8.76
N GLN A 62 -1.32 -10.64 -8.19
CA GLN A 62 -0.16 -11.23 -8.88
C GLN A 62 -0.57 -12.11 -10.05
N SER A 63 -1.61 -12.93 -9.88
CA SER A 63 -2.16 -13.74 -10.97
C SER A 63 -2.47 -12.86 -12.17
N PHE A 64 -3.20 -11.76 -11.96
CA PHE A 64 -3.57 -10.85 -13.04
C PHE A 64 -2.38 -10.08 -13.62
N ALA A 65 -1.43 -9.63 -12.80
CA ALA A 65 -0.22 -8.97 -13.29
C ALA A 65 0.63 -9.90 -14.17
N LEU A 66 0.86 -11.15 -13.73
CA LEU A 66 1.62 -12.15 -14.48
C LEU A 66 0.88 -12.62 -15.75
N ARG A 67 -0.46 -12.77 -15.69
CA ARG A 67 -1.28 -13.04 -16.88
C ARG A 67 -1.18 -11.91 -17.89
N THR A 68 -1.25 -10.65 -17.45
CA THR A 68 -1.09 -9.48 -18.33
C THR A 68 0.27 -9.48 -19.03
N LEU A 69 1.36 -9.74 -18.29
CA LEU A 69 2.70 -9.85 -18.88
C LEU A 69 2.77 -10.99 -19.91
N SER A 70 2.24 -12.17 -19.57
CA SER A 70 2.17 -13.32 -20.46
C SER A 70 1.38 -13.02 -21.74
N GLU A 71 0.23 -12.36 -21.61
CA GLU A 71 -0.59 -11.95 -22.75
C GLU A 71 0.13 -10.99 -23.69
N LEU A 72 0.96 -10.11 -23.14
CA LEU A 72 1.79 -9.17 -23.88
C LEU A 72 3.11 -9.80 -24.35
N GLY A 73 3.29 -11.12 -24.21
CA GLY A 73 4.42 -11.87 -24.73
C GLY A 73 5.68 -11.83 -23.86
N HIS A 74 5.57 -11.44 -22.59
CA HIS A 74 6.68 -11.35 -21.65
C HIS A 74 6.70 -12.56 -20.71
N ALA A 75 7.68 -13.43 -20.90
CA ALA A 75 7.92 -14.55 -20.00
C ALA A 75 8.48 -14.04 -18.67
N SER A 76 7.67 -14.10 -17.61
CA SER A 76 8.08 -13.72 -16.26
C SER A 76 8.74 -14.90 -15.56
N ARG A 77 9.84 -14.64 -14.84
CA ARG A 77 10.47 -15.63 -13.95
C ARG A 77 10.37 -15.14 -12.52
N VAL A 78 9.88 -15.99 -11.64
CA VAL A 78 9.73 -15.71 -10.21
C VAL A 78 10.68 -16.59 -9.40
N ARG A 79 11.35 -16.02 -8.39
CA ARG A 79 12.36 -16.66 -7.54
C ARG A 79 12.06 -16.45 -6.05
N MET A 80 10.84 -16.79 -5.64
CA MET A 80 10.43 -16.72 -4.24
C MET A 80 11.06 -17.84 -3.41
N HIS A 81 11.33 -17.56 -2.14
CA HIS A 81 11.78 -18.60 -1.21
C HIS A 81 10.64 -19.55 -0.85
N ALA A 82 10.97 -20.82 -0.56
CA ALA A 82 9.96 -21.84 -0.30
C ALA A 82 9.05 -21.55 0.91
N ALA A 83 9.49 -20.73 1.87
CA ALA A 83 8.66 -20.29 2.98
C ALA A 83 7.60 -19.25 2.54
N GLU A 84 7.99 -18.31 1.68
CA GLU A 84 7.10 -17.28 1.13
C GLU A 84 6.04 -17.92 0.23
N VAL A 85 6.44 -18.83 -0.68
CA VAL A 85 5.50 -19.58 -1.52
C VAL A 85 4.48 -20.35 -0.68
N ARG A 86 4.89 -20.94 0.45
CA ARG A 86 3.97 -21.62 1.36
C ARG A 86 2.98 -20.66 2.02
N SER A 87 3.46 -19.52 2.50
CA SER A 87 2.60 -18.48 3.11
C SER A 87 1.58 -17.95 2.11
N TRP A 88 1.99 -17.66 0.87
CA TRP A 88 1.09 -17.22 -0.19
C TRP A 88 0.07 -18.26 -0.56
N ARG A 89 0.52 -19.51 -0.73
CA ARG A 89 -0.37 -20.63 -1.00
C ARG A 89 -1.40 -20.78 0.13
N GLN A 90 -0.98 -20.71 1.39
CA GLN A 90 -1.89 -20.78 2.51
C GLN A 90 -2.95 -19.66 2.45
N GLY A 91 -2.53 -18.40 2.31
CA GLY A 91 -3.46 -17.27 2.24
C GLY A 91 -4.43 -17.35 1.06
N ALA A 92 -3.96 -17.79 -0.11
CA ALA A 92 -4.81 -18.00 -1.28
C ALA A 92 -5.87 -19.08 -1.02
N LEU A 93 -5.48 -20.23 -0.46
CA LEU A 93 -6.39 -21.35 -0.19
C LEU A 93 -7.34 -21.11 0.98
N GLU A 94 -6.97 -20.26 1.93
CA GLU A 94 -7.83 -19.77 3.01
C GLU A 94 -8.90 -18.81 2.48
N THR A 95 -8.55 -17.99 1.49
CA THR A 95 -9.49 -17.05 0.84
C THR A 95 -10.52 -17.80 0.00
N SER A 96 -10.07 -18.74 -0.83
CA SER A 96 -10.95 -19.56 -1.67
C SER A 96 -10.20 -20.83 -2.09
N SER A 97 -10.86 -21.99 -1.97
CA SER A 97 -10.17 -23.26 -2.21
C SER A 97 -9.98 -23.54 -3.71
N LEU A 98 -10.85 -23.05 -4.60
CA LEU A 98 -10.73 -23.24 -6.04
C LEU A 98 -10.13 -22.02 -6.74
N TRP A 99 -10.64 -20.82 -6.50
CA TRP A 99 -10.04 -19.60 -7.09
C TRP A 99 -8.65 -19.34 -6.55
N GLY A 100 -8.39 -19.61 -5.26
CA GLY A 100 -7.04 -19.54 -4.71
C GLY A 100 -6.05 -20.41 -5.46
N ARG A 101 -6.47 -21.59 -5.96
CA ARG A 101 -5.62 -22.44 -6.81
C ARG A 101 -5.47 -21.88 -8.21
N ASP A 102 -6.53 -21.33 -8.80
CA ASP A 102 -6.47 -20.69 -10.12
C ASP A 102 -5.52 -19.48 -10.13
N TRP A 103 -5.52 -18.68 -9.06
CA TRP A 103 -4.62 -17.54 -8.89
C TRP A 103 -3.15 -17.96 -8.76
N LEU A 104 -2.87 -19.16 -8.25
CA LEU A 104 -1.50 -19.68 -8.12
C LEU A 104 -0.95 -20.23 -9.45
N ILE A 105 -1.77 -20.42 -10.49
CA ILE A 105 -1.33 -20.96 -11.78
C ILE A 105 -0.23 -20.10 -12.42
N PRO A 106 -0.39 -18.77 -12.59
CA PRO A 106 0.64 -17.95 -13.25
C PRO A 106 1.95 -17.91 -12.45
N LEU A 107 1.85 -17.93 -11.12
CA LEU A 107 3.01 -17.95 -10.22
C LEU A 107 3.78 -19.27 -10.34
N TRP A 108 3.06 -20.40 -10.38
CA TRP A 108 3.64 -21.72 -10.63
C TRP A 108 4.30 -21.80 -12.00
N GLN A 109 3.64 -21.31 -13.05
CA GLN A 109 4.18 -21.26 -14.42
C GLN A 109 5.43 -20.37 -14.52
N ALA A 110 5.52 -19.31 -13.71
CA ALA A 110 6.68 -18.42 -13.65
C ALA A 110 7.88 -19.00 -12.87
N GLY A 111 7.75 -20.19 -12.26
CA GLY A 111 8.85 -20.88 -11.59
C GLY A 111 8.84 -20.84 -10.05
N ALA A 112 7.75 -20.38 -9.43
CA ALA A 112 7.55 -20.54 -7.99
C ALA A 112 7.17 -22.00 -7.65
N ASP A 113 8.19 -22.86 -7.65
CA ASP A 113 8.03 -24.28 -7.34
C ASP A 113 7.26 -24.47 -6.02
N ARG A 114 6.27 -25.35 -6.02
CA ARG A 114 5.33 -25.66 -4.90
C ARG A 114 4.18 -24.66 -4.67
N ALA A 115 4.02 -23.63 -5.50
CA ALA A 115 2.77 -22.85 -5.50
C ALA A 115 1.57 -23.77 -5.80
N LEU A 116 1.71 -24.67 -6.78
CA LEU A 116 0.81 -25.78 -7.04
C LEU A 116 1.57 -27.11 -7.12
N GLY A 117 0.88 -28.23 -6.91
CA GLY A 117 1.44 -29.57 -7.03
C GLY A 117 0.40 -30.65 -7.32
N ARG A 118 0.84 -31.89 -7.51
CA ARG A 118 -0.04 -33.02 -7.89
C ARG A 118 -1.22 -33.24 -6.96
N ARG A 119 -1.05 -32.97 -5.66
CA ARG A 119 -2.10 -33.09 -4.65
C ARG A 119 -3.25 -32.11 -4.88
N ASP A 120 -2.99 -30.97 -5.52
CA ASP A 120 -4.04 -29.99 -5.83
C ASP A 120 -5.09 -30.55 -6.77
N ALA A 121 -4.69 -31.29 -7.82
CA ALA A 121 -5.67 -31.93 -8.70
C ALA A 121 -6.56 -32.93 -7.93
N THR A 122 -5.97 -33.69 -7.00
CA THR A 122 -6.74 -34.61 -6.14
C THR A 122 -7.70 -33.86 -5.22
N ASP A 123 -7.25 -32.76 -4.61
CA ASP A 123 -8.08 -31.99 -3.68
C ASP A 123 -9.18 -31.21 -4.43
N VAL A 124 -8.93 -30.68 -5.63
CA VAL A 124 -9.95 -30.10 -6.51
C VAL A 124 -11.01 -31.15 -6.87
N ASN A 125 -10.60 -32.36 -7.28
CA ASN A 125 -11.56 -33.42 -7.63
C ASN A 125 -12.48 -33.83 -6.47
N LYS A 126 -12.02 -33.74 -5.22
CA LYS A 126 -12.87 -34.03 -4.04
C LYS A 126 -13.99 -33.01 -3.83
N THR A 127 -13.86 -31.80 -4.38
CA THR A 127 -14.90 -30.76 -4.27
C THR A 127 -16.03 -30.94 -5.27
N ARG A 128 -15.92 -31.91 -6.19
CA ARG A 128 -16.95 -32.22 -7.17
C ARG A 128 -18.15 -32.90 -6.52
N THR A 129 -19.35 -32.41 -6.80
CA THR A 129 -20.59 -33.01 -6.33
C THR A 129 -21.07 -34.12 -7.25
N LYS A 130 -22.00 -34.95 -6.76
CA LYS A 130 -22.69 -35.95 -7.60
C LYS A 130 -23.49 -35.31 -8.73
N GLY A 131 -23.90 -34.05 -8.58
CA GLY A 131 -24.64 -33.29 -9.58
C GLY A 131 -23.78 -32.74 -10.72
N GLY A 132 -22.46 -32.84 -10.63
CA GLY A 132 -21.54 -32.54 -11.73
C GLY A 132 -20.83 -31.19 -11.65
N TRP A 133 -21.17 -30.32 -10.69
CA TRP A 133 -20.45 -29.07 -10.42
C TRP A 133 -19.41 -29.22 -9.29
N TYR A 134 -18.56 -28.22 -9.15
CA TYR A 134 -17.58 -28.12 -8.07
C TYR A 134 -18.01 -27.07 -7.03
N VAL A 135 -17.60 -27.26 -5.78
CA VAL A 135 -17.96 -26.37 -4.66
C VAL A 135 -16.73 -25.71 -4.09
N ASP A 136 -16.71 -24.38 -4.12
CA ASP A 136 -15.74 -23.60 -3.36
C ASP A 136 -16.27 -23.35 -1.94
N SER A 137 -15.42 -23.60 -0.95
CA SER A 137 -15.75 -23.38 0.47
C SER A 137 -16.09 -21.92 0.81
N ALA A 138 -15.56 -20.96 0.07
CA ALA A 138 -15.81 -19.54 0.30
C ALA A 138 -17.12 -19.04 -0.34
N LEU A 139 -17.57 -19.70 -1.42
CA LEU A 139 -18.76 -19.29 -2.18
C LEU A 139 -20.00 -20.13 -1.83
N GLY A 140 -19.80 -21.34 -1.29
CA GLY A 140 -20.88 -22.30 -1.07
C GLY A 140 -21.42 -22.90 -2.37
N ASP A 141 -22.58 -23.54 -2.30
CA ASP A 141 -23.22 -24.18 -3.45
C ASP A 141 -24.71 -23.85 -3.61
N ASP A 142 -25.25 -22.85 -2.90
CA ASP A 142 -26.66 -22.47 -2.98
C ASP A 142 -27.01 -21.67 -4.25
N ASP A 143 -26.03 -20.95 -4.79
CA ASP A 143 -26.19 -20.07 -5.94
C ASP A 143 -25.60 -20.66 -7.24
N GLU A 144 -26.28 -20.43 -8.37
CA GLU A 144 -25.85 -20.93 -9.68
C GLU A 144 -24.60 -20.21 -10.18
N ALA A 145 -24.42 -18.92 -9.85
CA ALA A 145 -23.19 -18.18 -10.19
C ALA A 145 -21.98 -18.77 -9.44
N ALA A 146 -22.14 -19.04 -8.14
CA ALA A 146 -21.13 -19.73 -7.33
C ALA A 146 -20.75 -21.10 -7.92
N ARG A 147 -21.73 -21.91 -8.34
CA ARG A 147 -21.49 -23.23 -8.96
C ARG A 147 -20.75 -23.12 -10.29
N LEU A 148 -21.15 -22.17 -11.15
CA LEU A 148 -20.51 -21.94 -12.45
C LEU A 148 -19.07 -21.44 -12.29
N GLY A 149 -18.86 -20.43 -11.43
CA GLY A 149 -17.53 -19.89 -11.14
C GLY A 149 -16.60 -20.93 -10.53
N SER A 150 -17.07 -21.68 -9.54
CA SER A 150 -16.33 -22.77 -8.90
C SER A 150 -15.96 -23.87 -9.90
N THR A 151 -16.90 -24.26 -10.76
CA THR A 151 -16.64 -25.28 -11.79
C THR A 151 -15.62 -24.78 -12.81
N TRP A 152 -15.71 -23.53 -13.25
CA TRP A 152 -14.74 -22.97 -14.18
C TRP A 152 -13.33 -22.93 -13.57
N ALA A 153 -13.17 -22.44 -12.35
CA ALA A 153 -11.89 -22.41 -11.65
C ALA A 153 -11.32 -23.83 -11.44
N ALA A 154 -12.15 -24.80 -11.03
CA ALA A 154 -11.74 -26.19 -10.87
C ALA A 154 -11.21 -26.80 -12.17
N LEU A 155 -11.96 -26.64 -13.27
CA LEU A 155 -11.56 -27.15 -14.58
C LEU A 155 -10.28 -26.45 -15.07
N GLY A 156 -10.12 -25.15 -14.84
CA GLY A 156 -8.91 -24.39 -15.17
C GLY A 156 -7.68 -24.90 -14.42
N VAL A 157 -7.81 -25.19 -13.12
CA VAL A 157 -6.72 -25.79 -12.32
C VAL A 157 -6.37 -27.19 -12.80
N LEU A 158 -7.37 -28.03 -13.10
CA LEU A 158 -7.14 -29.37 -13.63
C LEU A 158 -6.45 -29.33 -15.00
N ASP A 159 -6.83 -28.39 -15.87
CA ASP A 159 -6.21 -28.19 -17.17
C ASP A 159 -4.75 -27.74 -17.03
N ALA A 160 -4.48 -26.73 -16.20
CA ALA A 160 -3.13 -26.23 -15.95
C ALA A 160 -2.18 -27.29 -15.37
N LEU A 161 -2.70 -28.23 -14.59
CA LEU A 161 -1.94 -29.36 -14.04
C LEU A 161 -1.85 -30.57 -15.00
N GLY A 162 -2.45 -30.48 -16.19
CA GLY A 162 -2.49 -31.57 -17.17
C GLY A 162 -3.31 -32.78 -16.72
N ARG A 163 -4.31 -32.57 -15.87
CA ARG A 163 -5.16 -33.62 -15.26
C ARG A 163 -6.62 -33.58 -15.70
N LEU A 164 -7.00 -32.64 -16.56
CA LEU A 164 -8.37 -32.51 -17.03
C LEU A 164 -8.82 -33.72 -17.87
N ASP A 165 -7.95 -34.22 -18.76
CA ASP A 165 -8.23 -35.41 -19.57
C ASP A 165 -8.17 -36.72 -18.75
N ASP A 166 -7.67 -36.69 -17.50
CA ASP A 166 -7.62 -37.84 -16.57
C ASP A 166 -8.91 -38.00 -15.75
N LEU A 167 -9.89 -37.10 -15.90
CA LEU A 167 -11.17 -37.23 -15.20
C LEU A 167 -11.88 -38.53 -15.61
N PRO A 168 -12.45 -39.27 -14.64
CA PRO A 168 -13.27 -40.44 -14.98
C PRO A 168 -14.36 -40.08 -15.98
N SER A 169 -14.57 -40.91 -17.00
CA SER A 169 -15.53 -40.61 -18.09
C SER A 169 -16.94 -40.33 -17.57
N ALA A 170 -17.37 -41.03 -16.52
CA ALA A 170 -18.67 -40.80 -15.88
C ALA A 170 -18.73 -39.42 -15.20
N ASP A 171 -17.64 -38.99 -14.57
CA ASP A 171 -17.58 -37.68 -13.92
C ASP A 171 -17.59 -36.55 -14.95
N ARG A 172 -16.78 -36.69 -16.00
CA ARG A 172 -16.79 -35.75 -17.12
C ARG A 172 -18.17 -35.65 -17.76
N ALA A 173 -18.83 -36.79 -18.01
CA ALA A 173 -20.16 -36.82 -18.60
C ALA A 173 -21.21 -36.12 -17.73
N ALA A 174 -21.18 -36.35 -16.41
CA ALA A 174 -22.11 -35.68 -15.49
C ALA A 174 -21.87 -34.16 -15.41
N THR A 175 -20.62 -33.69 -15.47
CA THR A 175 -20.31 -32.25 -15.54
C THR A 175 -20.81 -31.65 -16.85
N VAL A 176 -20.59 -32.32 -17.99
CA VAL A 176 -21.12 -31.88 -19.29
C VAL A 176 -22.65 -31.84 -19.31
N ALA A 177 -23.31 -32.86 -18.76
CA ALA A 177 -24.77 -32.91 -18.69
C ALA A 177 -25.35 -31.76 -17.87
N TRP A 178 -24.73 -31.45 -16.72
CA TRP A 178 -25.12 -30.30 -15.90
C TRP A 178 -24.91 -28.96 -16.63
N LEU A 179 -23.74 -28.74 -17.24
CA LEU A 179 -23.50 -27.51 -18.02
C LEU A 179 -24.50 -27.37 -19.17
N GLY A 180 -24.87 -28.48 -19.82
CA GLY A 180 -25.90 -28.50 -20.85
C GLY A 180 -27.27 -28.03 -20.34
N SER A 181 -27.71 -28.51 -19.18
CA SER A 181 -29.00 -28.10 -18.59
C SER A 181 -29.00 -26.67 -18.08
N VAL A 182 -27.86 -26.16 -17.62
CA VAL A 182 -27.70 -24.74 -17.25
C VAL A 182 -27.78 -23.86 -18.51
N ALA A 183 -27.19 -24.28 -19.62
CA ALA A 183 -27.17 -23.51 -20.88
C ALA A 183 -28.53 -23.30 -21.55
N GLU A 184 -29.58 -24.01 -21.13
CA GLU A 184 -30.95 -23.86 -21.65
C GLU A 184 -31.62 -22.57 -21.18
N ARG A 185 -31.07 -21.90 -20.16
CA ARG A 185 -31.63 -20.70 -19.55
C ARG A 185 -30.75 -19.46 -19.81
N PRO A 186 -31.33 -18.25 -19.89
CA PRO A 186 -30.56 -17.01 -19.96
C PRO A 186 -29.84 -16.73 -18.64
N HIS A 187 -28.61 -16.22 -18.73
CA HIS A 187 -27.75 -15.89 -17.58
C HIS A 187 -27.12 -14.51 -17.74
N ALA A 188 -26.63 -13.96 -16.63
CA ALA A 188 -25.75 -12.78 -16.68
C ALA A 188 -24.46 -13.10 -17.47
N LEU A 189 -23.73 -12.07 -17.91
CA LEU A 189 -22.58 -12.23 -18.81
C LEU A 189 -21.42 -12.97 -18.14
N ASP A 190 -21.17 -12.68 -16.87
CA ASP A 190 -20.16 -13.36 -16.04
C ASP A 190 -20.44 -14.87 -15.94
N GLN A 191 -21.66 -15.26 -15.58
CA GLN A 191 -22.12 -16.65 -15.51
C GLN A 191 -22.04 -17.34 -16.88
N SER A 192 -22.49 -16.64 -17.93
CA SER A 192 -22.41 -17.08 -19.31
C SER A 192 -20.97 -17.34 -19.76
N SER A 193 -20.02 -16.49 -19.34
CA SER A 193 -18.60 -16.67 -19.65
C SER A 193 -17.98 -17.85 -18.91
N ALA A 194 -18.33 -18.08 -17.65
CA ALA A 194 -17.91 -19.24 -16.88
C ALA A 194 -18.44 -20.56 -17.49
N LEU A 195 -19.70 -20.56 -17.93
CA LEU A 195 -20.32 -21.67 -18.67
C LEU A 195 -19.60 -21.94 -19.99
N ALA A 196 -19.41 -20.91 -20.83
CA ALA A 196 -18.73 -21.05 -22.12
C ALA A 196 -17.27 -21.51 -21.96
N GLY A 197 -16.55 -20.94 -20.98
CA GLY A 197 -15.19 -21.32 -20.63
C GLY A 197 -15.08 -22.77 -20.17
N SER A 198 -16.01 -23.23 -19.33
CA SER A 198 -16.10 -24.62 -18.87
C SER A 198 -16.35 -25.59 -20.02
N LEU A 199 -17.27 -25.27 -20.93
CA LEU A 199 -17.54 -26.07 -22.13
C LEU A 199 -16.31 -26.14 -23.04
N ARG A 200 -15.61 -25.00 -23.26
CA ARG A 200 -14.36 -24.95 -24.03
C ARG A 200 -13.30 -25.86 -23.43
N LEU A 201 -13.05 -25.78 -22.12
CA LEU A 201 -12.07 -26.63 -21.43
C LEU A 201 -12.41 -28.12 -21.60
N LEU A 202 -13.70 -28.47 -21.52
CA LEU A 202 -14.19 -29.83 -21.73
C LEU A 202 -14.28 -30.25 -23.21
N LYS A 203 -13.80 -29.42 -24.15
CA LYS A 203 -13.83 -29.65 -25.60
C LYS A 203 -15.27 -29.89 -26.11
N GLN A 204 -16.24 -29.23 -25.50
CA GLN A 204 -17.65 -29.27 -25.89
C GLN A 204 -18.01 -28.03 -26.73
N PRO A 205 -18.95 -28.16 -27.68
CA PRO A 205 -19.43 -27.01 -28.44
C PRO A 205 -20.18 -26.01 -27.53
N VAL A 206 -19.96 -24.72 -27.76
CA VAL A 206 -20.72 -23.66 -27.09
C VAL A 206 -22.11 -23.55 -27.75
N PRO A 207 -23.21 -23.63 -26.98
CA PRO A 207 -24.57 -23.52 -27.52
C PRO A 207 -24.80 -22.23 -28.32
N THR A 208 -25.59 -22.31 -29.38
CA THR A 208 -25.85 -21.18 -30.28
C THR A 208 -26.42 -19.96 -29.55
N ALA A 209 -27.34 -20.17 -28.59
CA ALA A 209 -27.92 -19.10 -27.79
C ALA A 209 -26.85 -18.32 -27.00
N LEU A 210 -25.91 -19.03 -26.38
CA LEU A 210 -24.78 -18.44 -25.68
C LEU A 210 -23.82 -17.73 -26.64
N ALA A 211 -23.54 -18.34 -27.79
CA ALA A 211 -22.65 -17.79 -28.81
C ALA A 211 -23.22 -16.56 -29.55
N GLN A 212 -24.53 -16.28 -29.43
CA GLN A 212 -25.22 -15.14 -30.05
C GLN A 212 -25.42 -13.95 -29.08
N VAL A 213 -24.72 -13.96 -27.95
CA VAL A 213 -24.68 -12.84 -27.01
C VAL A 213 -24.35 -11.51 -27.70
N THR A 214 -25.02 -10.44 -27.27
CA THR A 214 -24.81 -9.08 -27.80
C THR A 214 -23.72 -8.37 -27.00
N ALA A 215 -22.87 -7.60 -27.68
CA ALA A 215 -21.85 -6.80 -27.02
C ALA A 215 -22.52 -5.76 -26.09
N PRO A 216 -21.99 -5.53 -24.88
CA PRO A 216 -22.43 -4.41 -24.05
C PRO A 216 -22.33 -3.08 -24.83
N ARG A 217 -23.31 -2.20 -24.62
CA ARG A 217 -23.31 -0.88 -25.26
C ARG A 217 -22.15 -0.04 -24.73
N THR A 218 -21.68 0.94 -25.49
CA THR A 218 -20.60 1.85 -25.07
C THR A 218 -20.93 3.32 -25.30
N GLY A 219 -22.06 3.62 -25.96
CA GLY A 219 -22.44 5.00 -26.32
C GLY A 219 -22.78 5.91 -25.12
N ASP A 220 -23.08 5.32 -23.97
CA ASP A 220 -23.37 5.98 -22.68
C ASP A 220 -22.15 6.02 -21.74
N PHE A 221 -21.00 5.48 -22.14
CA PHE A 221 -19.86 5.22 -21.24
C PHE A 221 -19.35 6.47 -20.51
N ALA A 222 -19.40 7.63 -21.17
CA ALA A 222 -18.98 8.90 -20.61
C ALA A 222 -19.88 9.37 -19.44
N ASP A 223 -21.14 8.98 -19.42
CA ASP A 223 -22.13 9.41 -18.42
C ASP A 223 -22.20 8.47 -17.21
N LEU A 224 -21.57 7.29 -17.31
CA LEU A 224 -21.53 6.29 -16.23
C LEU A 224 -20.64 6.74 -15.05
N SER A 225 -21.06 6.37 -13.85
CA SER A 225 -20.23 6.43 -12.64
C SER A 225 -19.01 5.49 -12.74
N PRO A 226 -17.97 5.69 -11.91
CA PRO A 226 -16.80 4.79 -11.90
C PRO A 226 -17.15 3.31 -11.72
N ASP A 227 -18.09 2.99 -10.82
CA ASP A 227 -18.51 1.62 -10.55
C ASP A 227 -19.24 1.01 -11.76
N GLU A 228 -20.13 1.78 -12.38
CA GLU A 228 -20.83 1.35 -13.59
C GLU A 228 -19.86 1.14 -14.78
N ARG A 229 -18.80 1.95 -14.88
CA ARG A 229 -17.74 1.74 -15.88
C ARG A 229 -16.95 0.47 -15.61
N ALA A 230 -16.66 0.15 -14.34
CA ALA A 230 -16.01 -1.09 -13.95
C ALA A 230 -16.89 -2.32 -14.26
N THR A 231 -18.20 -2.26 -13.96
CA THR A 231 -19.15 -3.30 -14.38
C THR A 231 -19.20 -3.43 -15.90
N ARG A 232 -19.23 -2.31 -16.63
CA ARG A 232 -19.22 -2.34 -18.11
C ARG A 232 -17.96 -2.99 -18.68
N LEU A 233 -16.81 -2.79 -18.03
CA LEU A 233 -15.55 -3.45 -18.39
C LEU A 233 -15.64 -4.96 -18.17
N ALA A 234 -16.10 -5.39 -17.00
CA ALA A 234 -16.27 -6.81 -16.66
C ALA A 234 -17.26 -7.52 -17.59
N ASP A 235 -18.37 -6.87 -17.93
CA ASP A 235 -19.36 -7.37 -18.89
C ASP A 235 -18.76 -7.51 -20.30
N THR A 236 -17.99 -6.52 -20.73
CA THR A 236 -17.34 -6.53 -22.06
C THR A 236 -16.28 -7.62 -22.14
N TYR A 237 -15.49 -7.79 -21.08
CA TYR A 237 -14.55 -8.90 -20.95
C TYR A 237 -15.25 -10.26 -20.99
N SER A 238 -16.34 -10.42 -20.24
CA SER A 238 -17.16 -11.66 -20.23
C SER A 238 -17.75 -11.96 -21.62
N TYR A 239 -18.24 -10.94 -22.33
CA TYR A 239 -18.66 -11.06 -23.73
C TYR A 239 -17.53 -11.57 -24.64
N VAL A 240 -16.32 -11.00 -24.53
CA VAL A 240 -15.15 -11.45 -25.30
C VAL A 240 -14.86 -12.92 -25.04
N LEU A 241 -14.81 -13.34 -23.77
CA LEU A 241 -14.58 -14.75 -23.41
C LEU A 241 -15.61 -15.70 -24.01
N ILE A 242 -16.89 -15.34 -24.02
CA ILE A 242 -17.96 -16.15 -24.63
C ILE A 242 -17.71 -16.32 -26.13
N ARG A 243 -17.35 -15.23 -26.82
CA ARG A 243 -17.09 -15.24 -28.26
C ARG A 243 -15.86 -16.07 -28.61
N GLU A 244 -14.78 -15.92 -27.86
CA GLU A 244 -13.57 -16.73 -28.00
C GLU A 244 -13.85 -18.21 -27.76
N ALA A 245 -14.63 -18.54 -26.72
CA ALA A 245 -15.02 -19.91 -26.45
C ALA A 245 -15.86 -20.53 -27.57
N ALA A 246 -16.67 -19.72 -28.26
CA ALA A 246 -17.41 -20.12 -29.44
C ALA A 246 -16.57 -20.13 -30.73
N GLY A 247 -15.27 -19.81 -30.69
CA GLY A 247 -14.41 -19.71 -31.87
C GLY A 247 -14.79 -18.57 -32.82
N LYS A 248 -15.41 -17.50 -32.29
CA LYS A 248 -15.90 -16.35 -33.07
C LYS A 248 -15.16 -15.07 -32.67
N PRO A 249 -14.96 -14.13 -33.60
CA PRO A 249 -14.44 -12.82 -33.24
C PRO A 249 -15.44 -12.06 -32.34
N ALA A 250 -14.89 -11.32 -31.39
CA ALA A 250 -15.62 -10.37 -30.57
C ALA A 250 -15.62 -8.99 -31.24
N VAL A 251 -16.75 -8.30 -31.20
CA VAL A 251 -16.85 -6.91 -31.68
C VAL A 251 -16.74 -5.99 -30.48
N VAL A 252 -15.65 -5.23 -30.40
CA VAL A 252 -15.32 -4.35 -29.28
C VAL A 252 -15.08 -2.94 -29.82
N ASP A 253 -15.70 -1.95 -29.20
CA ASP A 253 -15.54 -0.55 -29.55
C ASP A 253 -14.22 0.03 -29.01
N ARG A 254 -13.18 -0.02 -29.85
CA ARG A 254 -11.86 0.52 -29.51
C ARG A 254 -11.85 2.02 -29.27
N THR A 255 -12.82 2.76 -29.82
CA THR A 255 -12.87 4.23 -29.65
C THR A 255 -13.18 4.63 -28.20
N VAL A 256 -13.80 3.73 -27.44
CA VAL A 256 -14.06 3.90 -26.01
C VAL A 256 -12.96 3.27 -25.16
N TRP A 257 -12.54 2.04 -25.46
CA TRP A 257 -11.63 1.30 -24.58
C TRP A 257 -10.14 1.67 -24.72
N GLU A 258 -9.66 2.11 -25.88
CA GLU A 258 -8.27 2.55 -26.02
C GLU A 258 -7.94 3.81 -25.18
N PRO A 259 -8.81 4.85 -25.13
CA PRO A 259 -8.66 5.93 -24.16
C PRO A 259 -8.62 5.47 -22.70
N VAL A 260 -9.50 4.54 -22.31
CA VAL A 260 -9.51 3.98 -20.93
C VAL A 260 -8.16 3.32 -20.61
N LEU A 261 -7.57 2.59 -21.56
CA LEU A 261 -6.24 2.00 -21.36
C LEU A 261 -5.18 3.08 -21.24
N ARG A 262 -5.18 4.07 -22.14
CA ARG A 262 -4.19 5.16 -22.14
C ARG A 262 -4.18 5.93 -20.82
N ASP A 263 -5.36 6.26 -20.34
CA ASP A 263 -5.54 7.13 -19.18
C ASP A 263 -5.49 6.32 -17.86
N GLY A 264 -5.84 5.03 -17.91
CA GLY A 264 -5.91 4.13 -16.76
C GLY A 264 -4.73 3.16 -16.59
N ALA A 265 -3.82 3.05 -17.56
CA ALA A 265 -2.72 2.08 -17.49
C ALA A 265 -1.91 2.18 -16.20
N ALA A 266 -1.73 3.40 -15.67
CA ALA A 266 -0.97 3.67 -14.45
C ALA A 266 -1.72 3.32 -13.14
N THR A 267 -3.05 3.32 -13.15
CA THR A 267 -3.87 3.38 -11.92
C THR A 267 -4.90 2.26 -11.80
N LEU A 268 -5.31 1.63 -12.91
CA LEU A 268 -6.30 0.55 -12.85
C LEU A 268 -5.81 -0.61 -11.96
N PRO A 269 -6.66 -1.24 -11.14
CA PRO A 269 -6.34 -2.49 -10.46
C PRO A 269 -5.89 -3.55 -11.47
N TYR A 270 -4.97 -4.44 -11.08
CA TYR A 270 -4.41 -5.41 -12.02
C TYR A 270 -5.45 -6.32 -12.68
N GLU A 271 -6.55 -6.64 -11.99
CA GLU A 271 -7.67 -7.36 -12.58
C GLU A 271 -8.31 -6.59 -13.75
N GLN A 272 -8.70 -5.32 -13.52
CA GLN A 272 -9.29 -4.48 -14.56
C GLN A 272 -8.30 -4.21 -15.70
N LEU A 273 -7.02 -4.02 -15.36
CA LEU A 273 -5.95 -3.86 -16.34
C LEU A 273 -5.82 -5.11 -17.23
N TYR A 274 -5.86 -6.31 -16.64
CA TYR A 274 -5.85 -7.57 -17.37
C TYR A 274 -7.08 -7.70 -18.28
N GLN A 275 -8.28 -7.47 -17.75
CA GLN A 275 -9.53 -7.53 -18.52
C GLN A 275 -9.49 -6.58 -19.73
N LEU A 276 -9.00 -5.35 -19.53
CA LEU A 276 -8.89 -4.33 -20.57
C LEU A 276 -7.82 -4.68 -21.62
N VAL A 277 -6.67 -5.23 -21.21
CA VAL A 277 -5.64 -5.71 -22.14
C VAL A 277 -6.18 -6.85 -22.98
N HIS A 278 -6.85 -7.82 -22.36
CA HIS A 278 -7.42 -8.99 -23.02
C HIS A 278 -8.45 -8.58 -24.08
N LEU A 279 -9.43 -7.73 -23.72
CA LEU A 279 -10.46 -7.30 -24.68
C LEU A 279 -9.88 -6.47 -25.84
N LEU A 280 -8.91 -5.59 -25.58
CA LEU A 280 -8.28 -4.77 -26.63
C LEU A 280 -7.42 -5.61 -27.55
N LYS A 281 -6.76 -6.65 -27.04
CA LYS A 281 -6.01 -7.61 -27.85
C LYS A 281 -6.96 -8.44 -28.73
N ALA A 282 -8.07 -8.91 -28.18
CA ALA A 282 -9.12 -9.59 -28.95
C ALA A 282 -9.72 -8.68 -30.04
N ALA A 283 -9.77 -7.37 -29.81
CA ALA A 283 -10.20 -6.36 -30.78
C ALA A 283 -9.14 -6.01 -31.86
N GLY A 284 -7.95 -6.61 -31.83
CA GLY A 284 -6.87 -6.34 -32.79
C GLY A 284 -6.16 -5.00 -32.57
N THR A 285 -6.12 -4.49 -31.34
CA THR A 285 -5.36 -3.29 -30.98
C THR A 285 -3.86 -3.50 -31.22
N PRO A 286 -3.13 -2.56 -31.82
CA PRO A 286 -1.71 -2.71 -32.12
C PRO A 286 -0.86 -2.82 -30.84
N ARG A 287 0.20 -3.63 -30.89
CA ARG A 287 1.09 -3.88 -29.74
C ARG A 287 1.63 -2.60 -29.07
N SER A 288 1.89 -1.56 -29.87
CA SER A 288 2.40 -0.27 -29.38
C SER A 288 1.45 0.44 -28.40
N ALA A 289 0.14 0.17 -28.45
CA ALA A 289 -0.82 0.75 -27.52
C ALA A 289 -0.66 0.24 -26.08
N PHE A 290 -0.02 -0.92 -25.88
CA PHE A 290 0.21 -1.53 -24.57
C PHE A 290 1.54 -1.12 -23.92
N ALA A 291 2.34 -0.24 -24.54
CA ALA A 291 3.61 0.21 -23.98
C ALA A 291 3.48 0.78 -22.54
N PRO A 292 2.47 1.62 -22.22
CA PRO A 292 2.29 2.12 -20.85
C PRO A 292 2.02 1.01 -19.81
N VAL A 293 1.38 -0.09 -20.23
CA VAL A 293 1.12 -1.26 -19.36
C VAL A 293 2.41 -1.97 -19.01
N LEU A 294 3.27 -2.19 -20.02
CA LEU A 294 4.57 -2.82 -19.82
C LEU A 294 5.46 -1.95 -18.94
N ASP A 295 5.51 -0.64 -19.20
CA ASP A 295 6.29 0.31 -18.39
C ASP A 295 5.85 0.28 -16.91
N ARG A 296 4.54 0.18 -16.64
CA ARG A 296 4.03 0.03 -15.27
C ARG A 296 4.49 -1.28 -14.64
N LEU A 297 4.23 -2.41 -15.29
CA LEU A 297 4.48 -3.73 -14.69
C LEU A 297 5.97 -4.03 -14.53
N ASP A 298 6.82 -3.54 -15.45
CA ASP A 298 8.27 -3.61 -15.33
C ASP A 298 8.79 -2.65 -14.25
N GLY A 299 8.25 -1.43 -14.16
CA GLY A 299 8.59 -0.48 -13.09
C GLY A 299 8.18 -0.97 -11.69
N ALA A 300 7.09 -1.75 -11.61
CA ALA A 300 6.61 -2.39 -10.40
C ALA A 300 7.29 -3.73 -10.09
N ARG A 301 8.21 -4.22 -10.92
CA ARG A 301 8.85 -5.52 -10.71
C ARG A 301 9.80 -5.51 -9.50
N LEU A 302 9.70 -6.54 -8.67
CA LEU A 302 10.58 -6.82 -7.54
C LEU A 302 11.77 -7.69 -7.97
N ALA A 303 12.78 -7.77 -7.10
CA ALA A 303 14.01 -8.51 -7.38
C ALA A 303 13.78 -10.02 -7.56
N ASP A 304 12.74 -10.56 -6.93
CA ASP A 304 12.29 -11.94 -7.08
C ASP A 304 11.41 -12.16 -8.31
N GLY A 305 11.11 -11.12 -9.10
CA GLY A 305 10.29 -11.18 -10.31
C GLY A 305 8.78 -11.05 -10.09
N THR A 306 8.32 -10.98 -8.84
CA THR A 306 6.92 -10.64 -8.54
C THR A 306 6.64 -9.17 -8.85
N VAL A 307 5.36 -8.78 -8.91
CA VAL A 307 4.95 -7.40 -9.17
C VAL A 307 4.49 -6.74 -7.86
N ARG A 308 4.91 -5.52 -7.56
CA ARG A 308 4.46 -4.81 -6.35
C ARG A 308 2.95 -4.64 -6.30
N GLU A 309 2.42 -4.61 -5.08
CA GLU A 309 1.04 -4.20 -4.82
C GLU A 309 0.84 -2.76 -5.32
N PRO A 310 -0.11 -2.46 -6.21
CA PRO A 310 -0.40 -1.09 -6.64
C PRO A 310 -0.93 -0.25 -5.48
N ASP A 311 -1.83 -0.82 -4.67
CA ASP A 311 -2.50 -0.11 -3.57
C ASP A 311 -1.53 0.22 -2.42
N ALA A 312 -0.41 -0.49 -2.33
CA ALA A 312 0.70 -0.19 -1.45
C ALA A 312 1.32 1.22 -1.67
N PHE A 313 1.01 1.87 -2.79
CA PHE A 313 1.45 3.22 -3.10
C PHE A 313 0.32 4.25 -3.03
N ILE A 314 -0.88 3.87 -2.60
CA ILE A 314 -1.90 4.84 -2.21
C ILE A 314 -1.33 5.58 -1.00
N GLY A 315 -1.15 6.89 -1.14
CA GLY A 315 -0.73 7.70 -0.01
C GLY A 315 -1.87 7.89 0.97
N ASP A 316 -1.58 8.18 2.23
CA ASP A 316 -2.60 8.39 3.24
C ASP A 316 -2.27 9.61 4.13
N PRO A 317 -3.26 10.11 4.89
CA PRO A 317 -3.04 11.23 5.79
C PRO A 317 -2.01 10.95 6.91
N GLU A 318 -1.92 9.72 7.42
CA GLU A 318 -1.01 9.35 8.52
C GLU A 318 0.46 9.36 8.06
N ALA A 319 0.78 8.70 6.95
CA ALA A 319 2.08 8.71 6.30
C ALA A 319 2.52 10.15 5.98
N SER A 320 1.58 10.94 5.47
CA SER A 320 1.80 12.36 5.16
C SER A 320 2.10 13.18 6.42
N LEU A 321 1.39 12.95 7.52
CA LEU A 321 1.70 13.56 8.82
C LEU A 321 3.10 13.19 9.31
N PHE A 322 3.50 11.91 9.21
CA PHE A 322 4.85 11.51 9.59
C PHE A 322 5.93 12.19 8.75
N VAL A 323 5.73 12.36 7.43
CA VAL A 323 6.64 13.14 6.60
C VAL A 323 6.72 14.59 7.07
N GLN A 324 5.60 15.21 7.45
CA GLN A 324 5.61 16.58 7.97
C GLN A 324 6.28 16.70 9.35
N ARG A 325 6.13 15.69 10.22
CA ARG A 325 6.86 15.60 11.50
C ARG A 325 8.38 15.48 11.28
N LEU A 326 8.79 14.64 10.33
CA LEU A 326 10.21 14.49 9.97
C LEU A 326 10.78 15.79 9.39
N ARG A 327 10.02 16.50 8.55
CA ARG A 327 10.38 17.84 8.05
C ARG A 327 10.57 18.82 9.21
N ALA A 328 9.63 18.85 10.17
CA ALA A 328 9.72 19.71 11.34
C ALA A 328 11.00 19.44 12.17
N LEU A 329 11.26 18.17 12.51
CA LEU A 329 12.46 17.77 13.26
C LEU A 329 13.76 18.16 12.54
N ALA A 330 13.76 18.05 11.22
CA ALA A 330 14.91 18.40 10.41
C ALA A 330 15.02 19.89 10.05
N GLY A 331 14.10 20.74 10.53
CA GLY A 331 14.06 22.17 10.20
C GLY A 331 13.74 22.47 8.74
N PHE A 332 13.10 21.53 8.03
CA PHE A 332 12.66 21.72 6.65
C PHE A 332 11.28 22.40 6.59
N PRO A 333 10.97 23.15 5.51
CA PRO A 333 9.63 23.70 5.30
C PRO A 333 8.57 22.58 5.25
N ARG A 334 7.46 22.77 5.97
CA ARG A 334 6.29 21.87 5.93
C ARG A 334 5.31 22.19 4.79
N GLN A 335 5.38 23.40 4.24
CA GLN A 335 4.52 23.84 3.14
C GLN A 335 4.73 22.98 1.90
N ASP A 336 3.65 22.35 1.45
CA ASP A 336 3.67 21.41 0.33
C ASP A 336 2.46 21.63 -0.59
N PRO A 337 2.60 22.42 -1.66
CA PRO A 337 1.51 22.70 -2.59
C PRO A 337 0.97 21.46 -3.31
N GLY A 338 1.79 20.41 -3.45
CA GLY A 338 1.36 19.14 -4.04
C GLY A 338 0.36 18.43 -3.14
N LEU A 339 0.72 18.32 -1.86
CA LEU A 339 -0.11 17.74 -0.82
C LEU A 339 -1.40 18.53 -0.57
N LEU A 340 -1.34 19.87 -0.53
CA LEU A 340 -2.53 20.71 -0.39
C LEU A 340 -3.54 20.45 -1.52
N ARG A 341 -3.07 20.40 -2.77
CA ARG A 341 -3.92 20.07 -3.91
C ARG A 341 -4.49 18.65 -3.83
N ALA A 342 -3.77 17.70 -3.23
CA ALA A 342 -4.26 16.34 -3.02
C ALA A 342 -5.44 16.32 -2.04
N MET A 343 -5.28 16.98 -0.89
CA MET A 343 -6.34 17.12 0.11
C MET A 343 -7.58 17.82 -0.46
N GLU A 344 -7.40 18.93 -1.19
CA GLU A 344 -8.54 19.63 -1.83
C GLU A 344 -9.28 18.78 -2.86
N ARG A 345 -8.58 17.92 -3.61
CA ARG A 345 -9.22 17.03 -4.59
C ARG A 345 -10.09 15.99 -3.89
N GLU A 346 -9.57 15.39 -2.84
CA GLU A 346 -10.30 14.37 -2.07
C GLU A 346 -11.53 14.95 -1.35
N GLU A 347 -11.41 16.15 -0.77
CA GLU A 347 -12.54 16.87 -0.18
C GLU A 347 -13.65 17.13 -1.21
N LYS A 348 -13.28 17.48 -2.45
CA LYS A 348 -14.24 17.76 -3.54
C LYS A 348 -14.87 16.51 -4.13
N SER A 349 -14.16 15.37 -4.16
CA SER A 349 -14.69 14.11 -4.67
C SER A 349 -15.67 13.43 -3.71
N GLY A 350 -15.69 13.85 -2.43
CA GLY A 350 -16.52 13.21 -1.41
C GLY A 350 -16.07 11.79 -1.06
N THR A 351 -14.85 11.40 -1.45
CA THR A 351 -14.26 10.08 -1.20
C THR A 351 -13.51 9.99 0.12
N ALA A 352 -13.56 11.07 0.92
CA ALA A 352 -12.96 11.13 2.24
C ALA A 352 -13.56 10.07 3.18
N SER A 353 -12.70 9.34 3.91
CA SER A 353 -13.15 8.34 4.87
C SER A 353 -14.06 8.93 5.96
N PRO A 354 -15.13 8.22 6.35
CA PRO A 354 -15.98 8.63 7.47
C PRO A 354 -15.33 8.38 8.84
N GLU A 355 -14.22 7.63 8.90
CA GLU A 355 -13.58 7.23 10.16
C GLU A 355 -13.04 8.44 10.95
N ALA A 356 -13.30 8.48 12.25
CA ALA A 356 -12.93 9.61 13.10
C ALA A 356 -11.40 9.83 13.18
N ALA A 357 -10.61 8.75 13.23
CA ALA A 357 -9.16 8.82 13.29
C ALA A 357 -8.56 9.41 12.02
N GLU A 358 -8.97 8.93 10.84
CA GLU A 358 -8.49 9.46 9.57
C GLU A 358 -8.93 10.91 9.35
N ARG A 359 -10.16 11.28 9.77
CA ARG A 359 -10.61 12.68 9.75
C ARG A 359 -9.75 13.58 10.63
N LEU A 360 -9.32 13.10 11.80
CA LEU A 360 -8.39 13.82 12.66
C LEU A 360 -7.01 13.95 12.01
N ASP A 361 -6.47 12.87 11.44
CA ASP A 361 -5.18 12.88 10.75
C ASP A 361 -5.19 13.87 9.56
N ARG A 362 -6.27 13.89 8.75
CA ARG A 362 -6.44 14.85 7.64
C ARG A 362 -6.51 16.30 8.14
N ALA A 363 -7.25 16.54 9.22
CA ALA A 363 -7.40 17.88 9.75
C ALA A 363 -6.10 18.41 10.38
N ALA A 364 -5.36 17.55 11.09
CA ALA A 364 -4.02 17.87 11.58
C ALA A 364 -3.05 18.13 10.42
N LEU A 365 -3.12 17.31 9.37
CA LEU A 365 -2.26 17.45 8.18
C LEU A 365 -2.45 18.81 7.51
N ARG A 366 -3.70 19.27 7.42
CA ARG A 366 -4.03 20.60 6.92
C ARG A 366 -3.40 21.69 7.78
N THR A 367 -3.59 21.63 9.10
CA THR A 367 -2.97 22.57 10.05
C THR A 367 -1.45 22.64 9.88
N VAL A 368 -0.75 21.51 9.87
CA VAL A 368 0.73 21.52 9.79
C VAL A 368 1.27 21.91 8.42
N THR A 369 0.49 21.71 7.35
CA THR A 369 0.91 22.03 5.98
C THR A 369 0.61 23.49 5.62
N GLU A 370 -0.52 24.04 6.08
CA GLU A 370 -0.93 25.44 5.84
C GLU A 370 -0.42 26.41 6.93
N ASP A 371 0.02 25.91 8.08
CA ASP A 371 0.32 26.68 9.30
C ASP A 371 -0.92 27.47 9.81
N SER A 372 -2.07 26.80 9.81
CA SER A 372 -3.37 27.38 10.17
C SER A 372 -3.80 27.03 11.60
N ALA A 373 -4.65 27.85 12.23
CA ALA A 373 -5.24 27.54 13.54
C ALA A 373 -6.23 26.35 13.48
N PRO A 374 -6.44 25.60 14.59
CA PRO A 374 -7.39 24.49 14.66
C PRO A 374 -8.85 24.94 14.42
N GLY A 375 -9.51 24.29 13.45
CA GLY A 375 -10.95 24.43 13.25
C GLY A 375 -11.79 23.78 14.36
N ASP A 376 -13.09 24.13 14.43
CA ASP A 376 -14.04 23.57 15.42
C ASP A 376 -14.17 22.03 15.34
N THR A 377 -14.01 21.45 14.15
CA THR A 377 -14.06 20.00 13.94
C THR A 377 -12.89 19.28 14.63
N VAL A 378 -11.67 19.83 14.53
CA VAL A 378 -10.49 19.28 15.23
C VAL A 378 -10.71 19.30 16.74
N ARG A 379 -11.15 20.45 17.27
CA ARG A 379 -11.41 20.60 18.71
C ARG A 379 -12.45 19.59 19.22
N ARG A 380 -13.50 19.32 18.44
CA ARG A 380 -14.50 18.29 18.79
C ARG A 380 -13.92 16.87 18.75
N LEU A 381 -13.11 16.53 17.74
CA LEU A 381 -12.49 15.21 17.64
C LEU A 381 -11.49 14.96 18.79
N CYS A 382 -10.68 15.96 19.13
CA CYS A 382 -9.71 15.87 20.23
C CYS A 382 -10.34 15.87 21.63
N ALA A 383 -11.59 16.29 21.75
CA ALA A 383 -12.38 16.18 22.97
C ALA A 383 -13.23 14.90 23.06
N ASP A 384 -13.29 14.08 21.99
CA ASP A 384 -14.09 12.86 21.97
C ASP A 384 -13.38 11.73 22.74
N PRO A 385 -13.94 11.24 23.85
CA PRO A 385 -13.32 10.18 24.66
C PRO A 385 -13.22 8.83 23.94
N ASN A 386 -13.97 8.62 22.85
CA ASN A 386 -13.84 7.42 22.01
C ASN A 386 -12.60 7.47 21.13
N LEU A 387 -12.10 8.68 20.83
CA LEU A 387 -10.92 8.88 19.99
C LEU A 387 -9.66 9.14 20.85
N VAL A 388 -9.80 9.95 21.90
CA VAL A 388 -8.78 10.20 22.91
C VAL A 388 -9.24 9.61 24.25
N PRO A 389 -8.87 8.36 24.57
CA PRO A 389 -9.27 7.73 25.83
C PRO A 389 -8.86 8.58 27.03
N THR A 390 -9.81 8.82 27.94
CA THR A 390 -9.54 9.57 29.19
C THR A 390 -8.78 8.74 30.22
N THR A 391 -8.76 7.42 30.06
CA THR A 391 -8.00 6.51 30.94
C THR A 391 -6.97 5.76 30.11
N VAL A 392 -5.71 5.87 30.49
CA VAL A 392 -4.60 5.18 29.82
C VAL A 392 -4.25 3.91 30.57
N THR A 393 -4.16 2.79 29.84
CA THR A 393 -3.76 1.48 30.32
C THR A 393 -2.64 0.93 29.44
N PRO A 394 -1.97 -0.17 29.83
CA PRO A 394 -0.99 -0.81 28.97
C PRO A 394 -1.51 -1.19 27.58
N GLN A 395 -2.80 -1.49 27.47
CA GLN A 395 -3.42 -1.95 26.22
C GLN A 395 -3.71 -0.82 25.23
N ASN A 396 -3.93 0.40 25.70
CA ASN A 396 -4.32 1.53 24.84
C ASN A 396 -3.27 2.65 24.75
N ALA A 397 -2.15 2.56 25.48
CA ALA A 397 -1.11 3.58 25.52
C ALA A 397 -0.63 4.01 24.12
N THR A 398 -0.45 3.07 23.19
CA THR A 398 -0.02 3.36 21.81
C THR A 398 -1.07 4.13 21.02
N ALA A 399 -2.35 3.73 21.12
CA ALA A 399 -3.44 4.44 20.46
C ALA A 399 -3.60 5.85 21.05
N TRP A 400 -3.55 5.97 22.38
CA TRP A 400 -3.60 7.25 23.08
C TRP A 400 -2.46 8.18 22.65
N GLN A 401 -1.21 7.69 22.64
CA GLN A 401 -0.04 8.48 22.23
C GLN A 401 -0.21 9.00 20.80
N ARG A 402 -0.63 8.13 19.87
CA ARG A 402 -0.87 8.50 18.47
C ARG A 402 -1.90 9.62 18.37
N THR A 403 -3.07 9.45 18.97
CA THR A 403 -4.15 10.44 18.87
C THR A 403 -3.77 11.77 19.51
N VAL A 404 -3.13 11.74 20.69
CA VAL A 404 -2.69 12.95 21.39
C VAL A 404 -1.64 13.70 20.60
N LEU A 405 -0.69 13.00 19.98
CA LEU A 405 0.30 13.61 19.10
C LEU A 405 -0.37 14.25 17.88
N THR A 406 -1.33 13.58 17.24
CA THR A 406 -2.09 14.17 16.12
C THR A 406 -2.90 15.39 16.57
N CYS A 407 -3.49 15.39 17.76
CA CYS A 407 -4.16 16.57 18.32
C CYS A 407 -3.20 17.74 18.57
N ALA A 408 -1.99 17.46 19.08
CA ALA A 408 -0.94 18.46 19.24
C ALA A 408 -0.50 19.05 17.90
N ASP A 409 -0.29 18.21 16.86
CA ASP A 409 0.00 18.66 15.49
C ASP A 409 -1.12 19.54 14.93
N ALA A 410 -2.37 19.23 15.27
CA ALA A 410 -3.52 20.02 14.86
C ALA A 410 -3.69 21.32 15.67
N GLY A 411 -2.89 21.54 16.73
CA GLY A 411 -3.00 22.68 17.64
C GLY A 411 -4.17 22.60 18.61
N ALA A 412 -4.75 21.43 18.85
CA ALA A 412 -5.89 21.23 19.74
C ALA A 412 -5.49 20.58 21.06
N GLU A 413 -6.01 21.13 22.16
CA GLU A 413 -5.85 20.56 23.50
C GLU A 413 -6.64 19.26 23.64
N THR A 414 -6.11 18.34 24.44
CA THR A 414 -6.83 17.13 24.87
C THR A 414 -7.00 17.13 26.38
N VAL A 415 -8.01 16.41 26.87
CA VAL A 415 -8.21 16.21 28.31
C VAL A 415 -7.01 15.47 28.92
N ASP A 416 -6.67 15.81 30.16
CA ASP A 416 -5.64 15.14 30.93
C ASP A 416 -6.00 13.66 31.18
N PRO A 417 -5.06 12.73 30.94
CA PRO A 417 -5.34 11.31 31.13
C PRO A 417 -5.36 10.93 32.61
N VAL A 418 -6.29 10.08 32.99
CA VAL A 418 -6.22 9.28 34.22
C VAL A 418 -5.34 8.08 33.96
N VAL A 419 -4.28 7.92 34.74
CA VAL A 419 -3.33 6.81 34.58
C VAL A 419 -3.26 5.98 35.87
N PRO A 420 -4.00 4.86 35.95
CA PRO A 420 -3.85 3.91 37.05
C PRO A 420 -2.42 3.39 37.13
N ALA A 421 -1.90 3.14 38.33
CA ALA A 421 -0.56 2.59 38.47
C ALA A 421 -0.48 1.14 37.96
N TRP A 422 0.53 0.85 37.12
CA TRP A 422 0.91 -0.52 36.77
C TRP A 422 2.41 -0.76 36.99
N ARG A 423 2.81 -2.03 37.05
CA ARG A 423 4.20 -2.40 37.24
C ARG A 423 4.89 -2.59 35.88
N PRO A 424 5.94 -1.82 35.54
CA PRO A 424 6.71 -2.03 34.31
C PRO A 424 7.71 -3.19 34.49
N ASN A 425 7.20 -4.43 34.55
CA ASN A 425 7.98 -5.64 34.81
C ASN A 425 8.08 -6.61 33.61
N SER A 426 7.43 -6.30 32.50
CA SER A 426 7.53 -7.00 31.22
C SER A 426 7.87 -6.00 30.10
N ALA A 427 8.34 -6.50 28.95
CA ALA A 427 8.65 -5.65 27.79
C ALA A 427 7.42 -4.79 27.39
N ASP A 428 6.23 -5.39 27.32
CA ASP A 428 4.99 -4.70 26.96
C ASP A 428 4.60 -3.62 27.99
N ALA A 429 4.70 -3.93 29.29
CA ALA A 429 4.34 -2.98 30.34
C ALA A 429 5.32 -1.79 30.42
N VAL A 430 6.59 -2.05 30.11
CA VAL A 430 7.66 -1.03 30.01
C VAL A 430 7.46 -0.17 28.77
N LEU A 431 7.18 -0.78 27.63
CA LEU A 431 6.87 -0.08 26.39
C LEU A 431 5.66 0.84 26.59
N ALA A 432 4.57 0.35 27.20
CA ALA A 432 3.41 1.19 27.49
C ALA A 432 3.74 2.39 28.40
N ALA A 433 4.57 2.20 29.43
CA ALA A 433 5.01 3.29 30.30
C ALA A 433 5.90 4.30 29.54
N ALA A 434 6.78 3.82 28.66
CA ALA A 434 7.62 4.67 27.81
C ALA A 434 6.78 5.46 26.80
N THR A 435 5.85 4.79 26.12
CA THR A 435 4.87 5.37 25.18
C THR A 435 4.05 6.48 25.83
N LEU A 436 3.55 6.26 27.06
CA LEU A 436 2.85 7.29 27.84
C LEU A 436 3.78 8.49 28.15
N THR A 437 4.98 8.21 28.67
CA THR A 437 5.95 9.26 29.04
C THR A 437 6.30 10.13 27.84
N VAL A 438 6.57 9.49 26.70
CA VAL A 438 6.90 10.17 25.45
C VAL A 438 5.70 10.94 24.91
N GLY A 439 4.48 10.37 24.91
CA GLY A 439 3.28 11.07 24.45
C GLY A 439 2.91 12.29 25.29
N LEU A 440 3.11 12.22 26.61
CA LEU A 440 2.98 13.38 27.49
C LEU A 440 4.05 14.43 27.19
N ALA A 441 5.30 14.01 26.93
CA ALA A 441 6.38 14.93 26.58
C ALA A 441 6.18 15.60 25.22
N ASP A 442 5.69 14.87 24.21
CA ASP A 442 5.42 15.39 22.87
C ASP A 442 4.19 16.30 22.79
N SER A 443 3.34 16.27 23.81
CA SER A 443 2.17 17.16 23.93
C SER A 443 2.34 18.21 25.03
N ASP A 444 3.58 18.55 25.36
CA ASP A 444 3.96 19.59 26.34
C ASP A 444 3.34 19.42 27.75
N ARG A 445 3.10 18.17 28.18
CA ARG A 445 2.46 17.80 29.47
C ARG A 445 3.32 16.87 30.33
N ARG A 446 4.63 17.16 30.38
CA ARG A 446 5.62 16.35 31.13
C ARG A 446 5.34 16.27 32.63
N ASP A 447 4.68 17.27 33.19
CA ASP A 447 4.27 17.35 34.59
C ASP A 447 3.20 16.32 34.97
N LEU A 448 2.46 15.78 33.99
CA LEU A 448 1.47 14.73 34.20
C LEU A 448 2.07 13.32 34.20
N VAL A 449 3.38 13.17 34.01
CA VAL A 449 4.03 11.84 34.03
C VAL A 449 3.88 11.24 35.43
N PRO A 450 3.24 10.06 35.57
CA PRO A 450 3.01 9.48 36.89
C PRO A 450 4.32 9.19 37.63
N SER A 451 4.37 9.54 38.91
CA SER A 451 5.57 9.41 39.75
C SER A 451 6.10 7.98 39.92
N TRP A 452 5.30 6.96 39.59
CA TRP A 452 5.71 5.56 39.60
C TRP A 452 6.53 5.16 38.35
N ILE A 453 6.52 5.98 37.29
CA ILE A 453 7.41 5.83 36.14
C ILE A 453 8.68 6.63 36.43
N THR A 454 9.82 5.94 36.51
CA THR A 454 11.10 6.57 36.87
C THR A 454 12.19 6.15 35.90
N ALA A 455 13.24 6.96 35.77
CA ALA A 455 14.40 6.59 34.97
C ALA A 455 14.99 5.23 35.41
N GLU A 456 15.02 4.96 36.72
CA GLU A 456 15.56 3.71 37.27
C GLU A 456 14.70 2.49 36.89
N SER A 457 13.36 2.61 36.87
CA SER A 457 12.49 1.50 36.45
C SER A 457 12.65 1.14 34.97
N LEU A 458 13.05 2.09 34.13
CA LEU A 458 13.31 1.87 32.69
C LEU A 458 14.77 1.49 32.38
N ARG A 459 15.71 1.74 33.30
CA ARG A 459 17.16 1.67 33.04
C ARG A 459 17.64 0.33 32.48
N ARG A 460 17.19 -0.78 33.05
CA ARG A 460 17.60 -2.12 32.58
C ARG A 460 17.12 -2.40 31.15
N TRP A 461 15.96 -1.87 30.79
CA TRP A 461 15.32 -2.08 29.49
C TRP A 461 15.93 -1.15 28.43
N ALA A 462 16.24 0.10 28.79
CA ALA A 462 16.97 1.01 27.92
C ALA A 462 18.34 0.45 27.49
N ARG A 463 19.00 -0.32 28.37
CA ARG A 463 20.31 -0.92 28.09
C ARG A 463 20.28 -2.20 27.27
N ASP A 464 19.10 -2.81 27.09
CA ASP A 464 18.95 -4.07 26.37
C ASP A 464 17.89 -3.95 25.27
N PRO A 465 18.29 -3.87 23.99
CA PRO A 465 17.34 -3.80 22.88
C PRO A 465 16.64 -5.14 22.58
N ALA A 466 17.18 -6.27 23.04
CA ALA A 466 16.72 -7.60 22.66
C ALA A 466 15.24 -7.93 23.00
N PRO A 467 14.65 -7.40 24.09
CA PRO A 467 13.25 -7.68 24.44
C PRO A 467 12.21 -7.02 23.53
N PHE A 468 12.60 -6.10 22.64
CA PHE A 468 11.66 -5.28 21.86
C PHE A 468 11.51 -5.77 20.42
N ALA A 469 10.28 -5.73 19.93
CA ALA A 469 9.92 -6.22 18.61
C ALA A 469 10.28 -5.26 17.46
N SER A 470 10.63 -4.01 17.75
CA SER A 470 11.04 -3.03 16.74
C SER A 470 12.09 -2.06 17.28
N LEU A 471 12.84 -1.44 16.37
CA LEU A 471 13.75 -0.35 16.73
C LEU A 471 12.96 0.84 17.30
N TYR A 472 11.77 1.12 16.78
CA TYR A 472 10.90 2.18 17.30
C TYR A 472 10.60 1.99 18.79
N ASP A 473 10.16 0.81 19.19
CA ASP A 473 9.81 0.50 20.58
C ASP A 473 11.02 0.66 21.51
N TYR A 474 12.18 0.19 21.07
CA TYR A 474 13.42 0.38 21.81
C TYR A 474 13.78 1.86 21.95
N THR A 475 13.69 2.65 20.86
CA THR A 475 13.97 4.10 20.91
C THR A 475 13.02 4.84 21.84
N LEU A 476 11.73 4.47 21.90
CA LEU A 476 10.77 5.04 22.84
C LEU A 476 11.19 4.81 24.30
N VAL A 477 11.66 3.60 24.63
CA VAL A 477 12.10 3.27 25.99
C VAL A 477 13.35 4.07 26.39
N VAL A 478 14.32 4.20 25.47
CA VAL A 478 15.50 5.03 25.72
C VAL A 478 15.12 6.51 25.87
N ARG A 479 14.24 7.01 25.00
CA ARG A 479 13.73 8.37 25.04
C ARG A 479 13.03 8.68 26.37
N ALA A 480 12.12 7.82 26.81
CA ALA A 480 11.46 7.94 28.11
C ALA A 480 12.47 7.91 29.27
N HIS A 481 13.49 7.05 29.23
CA HIS A 481 14.54 7.01 30.25
C HIS A 481 15.29 8.35 30.35
N VAL A 482 15.67 8.95 29.22
CA VAL A 482 16.35 10.25 29.16
C VAL A 482 15.45 11.39 29.65
N LEU A 483 14.19 11.42 29.19
CA LEU A 483 13.20 12.42 29.60
C LEU A 483 12.94 12.43 31.12
N LEU A 484 13.07 11.27 31.76
CA LEU A 484 12.93 11.09 33.21
C LEU A 484 14.23 11.42 33.99
N GLY A 485 15.25 11.98 33.33
CA GLY A 485 16.53 12.33 33.94
C GLY A 485 17.55 11.18 34.00
N GLY A 486 17.30 10.10 33.26
CA GLY A 486 18.24 9.00 33.11
C GLY A 486 19.51 9.39 32.36
N ALA A 487 20.67 8.93 32.84
CA ALA A 487 21.95 9.26 32.21
C ALA A 487 22.19 8.43 30.94
N LEU A 488 22.58 9.11 29.85
CA LEU A 488 23.11 8.47 28.64
C LEU A 488 24.57 8.03 28.83
N ASP A 489 24.76 7.07 29.73
CA ASP A 489 26.07 6.50 30.06
C ASP A 489 26.67 5.70 28.89
N THR A 490 27.97 5.39 28.97
CA THR A 490 28.69 4.68 27.90
C THR A 490 28.03 3.35 27.52
N PRO A 491 27.60 2.49 28.46
CA PRO A 491 26.86 1.28 28.12
C PRO A 491 25.58 1.53 27.31
N LEU A 492 24.73 2.47 27.76
CA LEU A 492 23.48 2.80 27.07
C LEU A 492 23.74 3.36 25.67
N ARG A 493 24.69 4.31 25.55
CA ARG A 493 25.07 4.91 24.26
C ARG A 493 25.59 3.85 23.28
N THR A 494 26.36 2.88 23.77
CA THR A 494 26.91 1.80 22.95
C THR A 494 25.81 0.86 22.47
N ALA A 495 24.88 0.47 23.35
CA ALA A 495 23.74 -0.37 23.01
C ALA A 495 22.85 0.31 21.97
N LEU A 496 22.53 1.59 22.21
CA LEU A 496 21.71 2.41 21.33
C LEU A 496 22.35 2.61 19.95
N ALA A 497 23.63 3.02 19.89
CA ALA A 497 24.34 3.20 18.63
C ALA A 497 24.40 1.90 17.82
N ARG A 498 24.61 0.76 18.48
CA ARG A 498 24.61 -0.56 17.82
C ARG A 498 23.26 -0.90 17.22
N ALA A 499 22.18 -0.73 17.99
CA ALA A 499 20.82 -1.00 17.53
C ALA A 499 20.43 -0.11 16.34
N VAL A 500 20.68 1.20 16.45
CA VAL A 500 20.33 2.18 15.40
C VAL A 500 21.17 1.97 14.13
N THR A 501 22.48 1.75 14.26
CA THR A 501 23.37 1.57 13.10
C THR A 501 23.01 0.34 12.27
N ALA A 502 22.56 -0.74 12.92
CA ALA A 502 22.17 -1.98 12.23
C ALA A 502 20.96 -1.81 11.31
N HIS A 503 20.15 -0.77 11.51
CA HIS A 503 18.90 -0.54 10.77
C HIS A 503 18.88 0.79 10.01
N ARG A 504 20.01 1.50 9.94
CA ARG A 504 20.12 2.75 9.19
C ARG A 504 20.18 2.48 7.68
N GLY A 505 19.38 3.23 6.92
CA GLY A 505 19.49 3.31 5.47
C GLY A 505 18.54 2.37 4.73
N CYS A 506 17.80 2.98 3.80
CA CYS A 506 16.85 2.30 2.95
C CYS A 506 17.19 2.44 1.45
N PRO A 507 16.85 1.46 0.59
CA PRO A 507 17.09 1.55 -0.85
C PRO A 507 16.47 2.81 -1.48
N GLY A 508 17.34 3.76 -1.83
CA GLY A 508 16.95 5.06 -2.38
C GLY A 508 16.35 6.04 -1.36
N LEU A 509 16.43 5.76 -0.06
CA LEU A 509 15.97 6.58 1.06
C LEU A 509 17.01 6.49 2.20
N PRO A 510 18.25 6.98 1.99
CA PRO A 510 19.38 6.69 2.88
C PRO A 510 19.24 7.23 4.31
N ASP A 511 18.37 8.22 4.55
CA ASP A 511 18.18 8.76 5.90
C ASP A 511 16.99 8.14 6.64
N LEU A 512 16.27 7.20 6.01
CA LEU A 512 15.22 6.43 6.69
C LEU A 512 15.79 5.17 7.36
N TYR A 513 15.07 4.72 8.38
CA TYR A 513 15.39 3.54 9.17
C TYR A 513 14.45 2.39 8.85
N GLN A 514 14.98 1.17 8.97
CA GLN A 514 14.21 -0.07 8.88
C GLN A 514 13.51 -0.38 10.20
N VAL A 515 12.40 -1.11 10.17
CA VAL A 515 11.64 -1.53 11.36
C VAL A 515 12.52 -2.27 12.37
N GLY A 516 13.36 -3.19 11.91
CA GLY A 516 14.21 -4.04 12.73
C GLY A 516 13.60 -5.41 13.07
N ALA A 517 14.20 -6.13 14.02
CA ALA A 517 13.75 -7.46 14.49
C ALA A 517 13.50 -8.52 13.40
N GLY A 518 14.25 -8.47 12.30
CA GLY A 518 14.12 -9.38 11.17
C GLY A 518 13.32 -8.82 9.99
N ASP A 519 12.59 -7.72 10.19
CA ASP A 519 11.98 -6.95 9.12
C ASP A 519 12.95 -5.89 8.57
N LYS A 520 13.09 -5.85 7.25
CA LYS A 520 13.96 -4.92 6.51
C LYS A 520 13.17 -3.79 5.86
N ALA A 521 11.87 -3.73 6.07
CA ALA A 521 11.02 -2.71 5.50
C ALA A 521 11.30 -1.35 6.14
N CYS A 522 11.18 -0.30 5.33
CA CYS A 522 11.49 1.07 5.71
C CYS A 522 10.31 1.69 6.45
N ASP A 523 10.56 2.34 7.58
CA ASP A 523 9.49 2.84 8.44
C ASP A 523 9.67 4.32 8.82
N LEU A 524 8.66 5.12 8.49
CA LEU A 524 8.61 6.55 8.82
C LEU A 524 8.52 6.75 10.33
N LYS A 525 7.81 5.86 11.05
CA LYS A 525 7.61 5.96 12.49
C LYS A 525 8.90 5.68 13.25
N THR A 526 9.63 4.62 12.87
CA THR A 526 10.97 4.31 13.37
C THR A 526 11.95 5.44 13.09
N THR A 527 11.93 5.99 11.87
CA THR A 527 12.77 7.14 11.50
C THR A 527 12.48 8.34 12.42
N TRP A 528 11.19 8.66 12.63
CA TRP A 528 10.78 9.74 13.52
C TRP A 528 11.24 9.51 14.96
N GLY A 529 11.09 8.28 15.49
CA GLY A 529 11.55 7.93 16.83
C GLY A 529 13.06 8.11 17.03
N VAL A 530 13.87 7.71 16.03
CA VAL A 530 15.33 7.89 16.06
C VAL A 530 15.71 9.37 15.99
N TRP A 531 15.10 10.14 15.08
CA TRP A 531 15.40 11.56 14.91
C TRP A 531 14.93 12.39 16.10
N ALA A 532 13.77 12.09 16.68
CA ALA A 532 13.25 12.76 17.87
C ALA A 532 14.16 12.51 19.08
N LEU A 533 14.66 11.28 19.25
CA LEU A 533 15.63 10.97 20.30
C LEU A 533 16.94 11.74 20.11
N ASP A 534 17.50 11.78 18.90
CA ASP A 534 18.72 12.55 18.65
C ASP A 534 18.49 14.06 18.85
N HIS A 535 17.31 14.56 18.47
CA HIS A 535 16.90 15.94 18.73
C HIS A 535 16.88 16.27 20.24
N GLU A 536 16.30 15.39 21.07
CA GLU A 536 16.32 15.55 22.53
C GLU A 536 17.71 15.45 23.16
N LEU A 537 18.64 14.79 22.47
CA LEU A 537 20.03 14.68 22.86
C LEU A 537 20.90 15.79 22.23
N ASP A 538 20.28 16.87 21.74
CA ASP A 538 20.96 18.01 21.11
C ASP A 538 21.86 17.59 19.92
N GLY A 539 21.48 16.54 19.19
CA GLY A 539 22.22 16.00 18.06
C GLY A 539 23.47 15.21 18.44
N ALA A 540 23.63 14.83 19.71
CA ALA A 540 24.85 14.16 20.20
C ALA A 540 25.13 12.80 19.52
N MET A 541 24.13 12.18 18.88
CA MET A 541 24.29 10.91 18.18
C MET A 541 24.53 11.06 16.67
N GLY A 542 24.25 12.23 16.08
CA GLY A 542 24.49 12.53 14.67
C GLY A 542 23.61 11.71 13.71
N TRP A 543 22.35 11.49 14.08
CA TRP A 543 21.34 10.78 13.28
C TRP A 543 20.41 11.72 12.55
N LEU A 544 20.25 12.96 13.02
CA LEU A 544 19.59 14.01 12.25
C LEU A 544 20.33 14.30 10.94
N PRO A 545 19.62 14.63 9.85
CA PRO A 545 20.26 15.00 8.59
C PRO A 545 21.16 16.24 8.71
N ASP A 546 22.20 16.28 7.88
CA ASP A 546 23.11 17.42 7.76
C ASP A 546 22.37 18.71 7.36
N GLY A 547 22.73 19.84 7.99
CA GLY A 547 22.14 21.15 7.72
C GLY A 547 20.92 21.50 8.58
N THR A 548 20.62 20.70 9.60
CA THR A 548 19.67 21.01 10.67
C THR A 548 20.16 22.22 11.47
N THR A 549 19.60 23.41 11.21
CA THR A 549 19.94 24.63 11.97
C THR A 549 19.36 24.57 13.38
N ARG A 550 20.23 24.77 14.37
CA ARG A 550 19.88 25.01 15.78
C ARG A 550 18.96 26.24 15.88
N ASN A 551 17.73 26.06 16.34
CA ASN A 551 17.00 27.18 16.94
C ASN A 551 17.49 27.34 18.39
N GLY A 552 18.36 28.33 18.56
CA GLY A 552 18.98 28.83 19.79
C GLY A 552 18.62 28.18 21.12
N LYS A 553 19.55 27.38 21.63
CA LYS A 553 20.13 27.52 22.97
C LYS A 553 21.61 27.19 22.91
#